data_AF-A0A6S5RNX2-F1
#
_entry.id   AF-A0A6S5RNX2-F1
#
_cell.length_a   1.000
_cell.length_b   1.000
_cell.length_c   1.000
_cell.angle_alpha   90.00
_cell.angle_beta   90.00
_cell.angle_gamma   90.00
#
_symmetry.space_group_name_H-M   'P 1'
#
loop_
_entity.id
_entity.type
_entity.pdbx_description
1 polymer ?
#
loop_
_entity_poly.entity_id
_entity_poly.type
_entity_poly.pdbx_seq_one_letter_code
_entity_poly.pdbx_strand_id
1 'polypeptide(L)'
;MRDFIKARSLDIAIGVIFMAVFAALIDIRGDVLFIGLWYYLAVIGGAFVAAVLANPRPFFAGGAVLAAGLSLALYVWVNSHPDARSGLLGIAHLLSLPGAAVGVVALGVVSRRRKWRRESRLFSAGFLGFFLGFAVNQVGLFLV
;
A
#
# COMPACT_ATOMS: atom_id res chain seq x y z
N MET A 1 -14.43 -10.32 -17.15
CA MET A 1 -14.42 -9.36 -16.01
C MET A 1 -15.01 -9.95 -14.73
N ARG A 2 -16.19 -10.58 -14.77
CA ARG A 2 -16.84 -11.22 -13.61
C ARG A 2 -15.94 -12.21 -12.86
N ASP A 3 -15.20 -13.06 -13.57
CA ASP A 3 -14.36 -14.10 -12.93
C ASP A 3 -13.14 -13.51 -12.24
N PHE A 4 -12.58 -12.42 -12.77
CA PHE A 4 -11.51 -11.66 -12.12
C PHE A 4 -11.98 -11.06 -10.78
N ILE A 5 -13.14 -10.41 -10.79
CA ILE A 5 -13.73 -9.79 -9.61
C ILE A 5 -14.03 -10.87 -8.55
N LYS A 6 -14.66 -11.98 -8.95
CA LYS A 6 -14.97 -13.09 -8.04
C LYS A 6 -13.71 -13.70 -7.42
N ALA A 7 -12.67 -13.89 -8.22
CA ALA A 7 -11.41 -14.47 -7.73
C ALA A 7 -10.66 -13.55 -6.76
N ARG A 8 -10.85 -12.24 -6.84
CA ARG A 8 -10.13 -11.23 -6.03
C ARG A 8 -11.04 -10.43 -5.11
N SER A 9 -12.23 -10.95 -4.80
CA SER A 9 -13.23 -10.24 -4.01
C SER A 9 -12.68 -9.76 -2.67
N LEU A 10 -11.88 -10.61 -1.99
CA LEU A 10 -11.24 -10.24 -0.73
C LEU A 10 -10.17 -9.15 -0.91
N ASP A 11 -9.32 -9.26 -1.94
CA ASP A 11 -8.30 -8.24 -2.25
C ASP A 11 -8.97 -6.86 -2.46
N ILE A 12 -10.07 -6.85 -3.22
CA ILE A 12 -10.87 -5.65 -3.52
C ILE A 12 -11.55 -5.14 -2.25
N ALA A 13 -12.16 -6.02 -1.46
CA ALA A 13 -12.85 -5.65 -0.22
C ALA A 13 -11.91 -4.95 0.76
N ILE A 14 -10.68 -5.46 0.94
CA ILE A 14 -9.66 -4.81 1.77
C ILE A 14 -9.38 -3.39 1.26
N GLY A 15 -9.20 -3.22 -0.05
CA GLY A 15 -8.97 -1.91 -0.66
C GLY A 15 -10.13 -0.93 -0.46
N VAL A 16 -11.36 -1.38 -0.70
CA VAL A 16 -12.57 -0.58 -0.51
C VAL A 16 -12.73 -0.17 0.95
N ILE A 17 -12.50 -1.09 1.90
CA ILE A 17 -12.56 -0.79 3.34
C ILE A 17 -11.55 0.30 3.69
N PHE A 18 -10.29 0.19 3.26
CA PHE A 18 -9.29 1.23 3.54
C PHE A 18 -9.65 2.57 2.89
N MET A 19 -10.11 2.58 1.64
CA MET A 19 -10.56 3.82 0.98
C MET A 19 -11.71 4.48 1.74
N ALA A 20 -12.71 3.71 2.17
CA ALA A 20 -13.83 4.21 2.96
C ALA A 20 -13.38 4.74 4.33
N VAL A 21 -12.48 4.01 5.02
CA VAL A 21 -11.92 4.43 6.31
C VAL A 21 -11.17 5.75 6.18
N PHE A 22 -10.30 5.91 5.17
CA PHE A 22 -9.55 7.15 4.98
C PHE A 22 -10.43 8.32 4.51
N ALA A 23 -11.43 8.06 3.65
CA ALA A 23 -12.40 9.09 3.28
C ALA A 23 -13.17 9.60 4.51
N ALA A 24 -13.68 8.69 5.33
CA ALA A 24 -14.38 9.05 6.57
C ALA A 24 -13.44 9.76 7.58
N LEU A 25 -12.19 9.32 7.69
CA LEU A 25 -11.21 9.96 8.56
C LEU A 25 -10.96 11.42 8.15
N ILE A 26 -10.79 11.69 6.85
CA ILE A 26 -10.57 13.05 6.34
C ILE A 26 -11.81 13.91 6.53
N ASP A 27 -13.01 13.34 6.34
CA ASP A 27 -14.26 14.06 6.60
C ASP A 27 -14.38 14.49 8.07
N ILE A 28 -13.97 13.63 9.01
CA ILE A 28 -14.07 13.89 10.46
C ILE A 28 -12.94 14.79 10.98
N ARG A 29 -11.71 14.57 10.54
CA ARG A 29 -10.50 15.22 11.12
C ARG A 29 -9.86 16.26 10.20
N GLY A 30 -10.38 16.43 8.99
CA GLY A 30 -9.69 17.15 7.94
C GLY A 30 -8.53 16.37 7.34
N ASP A 31 -7.90 16.97 6.33
CA ASP A 31 -6.73 16.41 5.67
C ASP A 31 -5.48 16.58 6.55
N VAL A 32 -5.24 15.58 7.39
CA VAL A 32 -4.11 15.57 8.33
C VAL A 32 -2.77 15.63 7.60
N LEU A 33 -2.64 15.09 6.37
CA LEU A 33 -1.35 15.08 5.65
C LEU A 33 -1.15 16.30 4.76
N PHE A 34 -2.10 17.24 4.70
CA PHE A 34 -2.06 18.47 3.90
C PHE A 34 -1.72 18.24 2.42
N ILE A 35 -2.16 17.12 1.86
CA ILE A 35 -1.83 16.67 0.49
C ILE A 35 -3.08 16.35 -0.35
N GLY A 36 -4.24 16.19 0.30
CA GLY A 36 -5.56 15.97 -0.30
C GLY A 36 -6.01 14.52 -0.31
N LEU A 37 -7.33 14.30 -0.34
CA LEU A 37 -7.96 12.96 -0.39
C LEU A 37 -7.43 12.07 -1.52
N TRP A 38 -7.08 12.66 -2.67
CA TRP A 38 -6.56 11.92 -3.83
C TRP A 38 -5.34 11.07 -3.46
N TYR A 39 -4.49 11.55 -2.54
CA TYR A 39 -3.28 10.85 -2.13
C TYR A 39 -3.59 9.53 -1.42
N TYR A 40 -4.55 9.56 -0.50
CA TYR A 40 -4.98 8.39 0.26
C TYR A 40 -5.55 7.32 -0.67
N LEU A 41 -6.38 7.75 -1.63
CA LEU A 41 -6.93 6.86 -2.64
C LEU A 41 -5.84 6.32 -3.59
N ALA A 42 -4.88 7.17 -3.99
CA ALA A 42 -3.79 6.81 -4.88
C ALA A 42 -2.82 5.80 -4.25
N VAL A 43 -2.53 5.90 -2.94
CA VAL A 43 -1.70 4.92 -2.23
C VAL A 43 -2.36 3.53 -2.24
N ILE A 44 -3.64 3.45 -1.88
CA ILE A 44 -4.39 2.19 -1.84
C ILE A 44 -4.58 1.60 -3.25
N GLY A 45 -5.06 2.43 -4.19
CA GLY A 45 -5.27 2.03 -5.57
C GLY A 45 -3.97 1.67 -6.29
N GLY A 46 -2.91 2.44 -6.05
CA GLY A 46 -1.57 2.22 -6.60
C GLY A 46 -0.97 0.90 -6.12
N ALA A 47 -1.09 0.57 -4.84
CA ALA A 47 -0.64 -0.71 -4.31
C ALA A 47 -1.40 -1.90 -4.94
N PHE A 48 -2.72 -1.76 -5.12
CA PHE A 48 -3.53 -2.77 -5.80
C PHE A 48 -3.11 -2.94 -7.27
N VAL A 49 -2.97 -1.83 -8.01
CA VAL A 49 -2.56 -1.85 -9.42
C VAL A 49 -1.17 -2.45 -9.57
N ALA A 50 -0.19 -2.01 -8.78
CA ALA A 50 1.17 -2.57 -8.79
C ALA A 50 1.16 -4.09 -8.53
N ALA A 51 0.35 -4.56 -7.58
CA ALA A 51 0.20 -5.98 -7.31
C ALA A 51 -0.41 -6.74 -8.49
N VAL A 52 -1.44 -6.20 -9.13
CA VAL A 52 -2.13 -6.84 -10.26
C VAL A 52 -1.26 -6.85 -11.53
N LEU A 53 -0.41 -5.85 -11.76
CA LEU A 53 0.53 -5.80 -12.89
C LEU A 53 1.49 -7.00 -12.92
N ALA A 54 1.89 -7.50 -11.75
CA ALA A 54 2.72 -8.71 -11.65
C ALA A 54 1.94 -10.00 -11.95
N ASN A 55 0.62 -9.93 -12.13
CA ASN A 55 -0.31 -11.03 -12.32
C ASN A 55 -0.09 -12.24 -11.36
N PRO A 56 0.03 -12.01 -10.04
CA PRO A 56 0.14 -13.08 -9.05
C PRO A 56 -1.23 -13.75 -8.86
N ARG A 57 -1.27 -14.87 -8.13
CA ARG A 57 -2.55 -15.46 -7.70
C ARG A 57 -3.32 -14.51 -6.76
N PRO A 58 -4.64 -14.73 -6.57
CA PRO A 58 -5.43 -14.02 -5.56
C PRO A 58 -4.80 -14.01 -4.16
N PHE A 59 -5.24 -13.12 -3.27
CA PHE A 59 -4.71 -12.86 -1.91
C PHE A 59 -3.41 -12.05 -1.87
N PHE A 60 -2.60 -12.07 -2.93
CA PHE A 60 -1.37 -11.28 -2.98
C PHE A 60 -1.65 -9.77 -2.93
N ALA A 61 -2.63 -9.31 -3.71
CA ALA A 61 -2.97 -7.89 -3.77
C ALA A 61 -3.54 -7.41 -2.42
N GLY A 62 -4.35 -8.22 -1.73
CA GLY A 62 -4.87 -7.91 -0.41
C GLY A 62 -3.76 -7.65 0.62
N GLY A 63 -2.68 -8.43 0.58
CA GLY A 63 -1.51 -8.21 1.44
C GLY A 63 -0.78 -6.89 1.16
N ALA A 64 -0.57 -6.57 -0.12
CA ALA A 64 0.06 -5.31 -0.53
C ALA A 64 -0.80 -4.09 -0.17
N VAL A 65 -2.12 -4.20 -0.35
CA VAL A 65 -3.10 -3.16 -0.01
C VAL A 65 -3.19 -2.97 1.50
N LEU A 66 -3.18 -4.05 2.29
CA LEU A 66 -3.13 -3.94 3.75
C LEU A 66 -1.86 -3.20 4.20
N ALA A 67 -0.70 -3.54 3.65
CA ALA A 67 0.56 -2.85 3.96
C ALA A 67 0.52 -1.36 3.58
N ALA A 68 -0.07 -1.03 2.43
CA ALA A 68 -0.30 0.36 2.00
C ALA A 68 -1.23 1.11 2.97
N GLY A 69 -2.31 0.47 3.42
CA GLY A 69 -3.22 1.05 4.40
C GLY A 69 -2.58 1.28 5.77
N LEU A 70 -1.80 0.32 6.26
CA LEU A 70 -1.09 0.43 7.55
C LEU A 70 0.02 1.48 7.51
N SER A 71 0.80 1.55 6.43
CA SER A 71 1.80 2.60 6.25
C SER A 71 1.14 3.98 6.24
N LEU A 72 0.06 4.16 5.50
CA LEU A 72 -0.67 5.43 5.48
C LEU A 72 -1.25 5.78 6.86
N ALA A 73 -1.83 4.81 7.57
CA ALA A 73 -2.36 5.00 8.92
C ALA A 73 -1.26 5.43 9.91
N LEU A 74 -0.06 4.86 9.80
CA LEU A 74 1.09 5.27 10.61
C LEU A 74 1.45 6.73 10.36
N TYR A 75 1.58 7.14 9.10
CA TYR A 75 1.92 8.52 8.74
C TYR A 75 0.86 9.52 9.20
N VAL A 76 -0.42 9.18 9.05
CA VAL A 76 -1.53 9.96 9.60
C VAL A 76 -1.44 10.09 11.12
N TRP A 77 -1.17 8.98 11.82
CA TRP A 77 -1.12 8.97 13.28
C TRP A 77 0.03 9.83 13.81
N VAL A 78 1.22 9.71 13.20
CA VAL A 78 2.38 10.56 13.55
C VAL A 78 2.05 12.02 13.25
N ASN A 79 1.44 12.32 12.11
CA ASN A 79 1.16 13.71 11.74
C ASN A 79 0.00 14.35 12.53
N SER A 80 -0.87 13.53 13.12
CA SER A 80 -1.94 13.98 14.03
C SER A 80 -1.44 14.51 15.38
N HIS A 81 -0.17 14.27 15.72
CA HIS A 81 0.48 14.78 16.94
C HIS A 81 1.62 15.72 16.54
N PRO A 82 1.32 16.92 16.03
CA PRO A 82 2.31 17.77 15.37
C PRO A 82 3.32 18.34 16.37
N ASP A 83 4.57 17.86 16.27
CA ASP A 83 5.76 18.62 16.64
C ASP A 83 6.22 19.47 15.45
N ALA A 84 7.09 20.47 15.67
CA ALA A 84 7.55 21.44 14.66
C ALA A 84 8.19 20.85 13.37
N ARG A 85 8.34 19.52 13.25
CA ARG A 85 8.92 18.81 12.11
C ARG A 85 7.90 17.95 11.32
N SER A 86 6.64 17.89 11.74
CA SER A 86 5.65 16.94 11.19
C SER A 86 5.20 17.25 9.76
N GLY A 87 5.14 18.52 9.36
CA GLY A 87 4.53 18.96 8.09
C GLY A 87 5.09 18.36 6.79
N LEU A 88 6.27 17.71 6.80
CA LEU A 88 6.90 17.09 5.62
C LEU A 88 6.75 15.56 5.57
N LEU A 89 6.13 14.93 6.57
CA LEU A 89 6.03 13.46 6.63
C LEU A 89 5.23 12.86 5.45
N GLY A 90 4.19 13.56 4.98
CA GLY A 90 3.45 13.14 3.80
C GLY A 90 4.33 12.99 2.55
N ILE A 91 5.30 13.89 2.37
CA ILE A 91 6.27 13.87 1.26
C ILE A 91 7.26 12.71 1.44
N ALA A 92 7.76 12.47 2.66
CA ALA A 92 8.62 11.33 2.93
C ALA A 92 7.93 9.99 2.60
N HIS A 93 6.64 9.86 2.91
CA HIS A 93 5.85 8.70 2.49
C HIS A 93 5.76 8.61 0.96
N LEU A 94 5.40 9.71 0.28
CA LEU A 94 5.26 9.76 -1.17
C LEU A 94 6.55 9.31 -1.89
N LEU A 95 7.70 9.83 -1.45
CA LEU A 95 9.01 9.49 -2.02
C LEU A 95 9.39 8.02 -1.81
N SER A 96 8.77 7.34 -0.84
CA SER A 96 9.02 5.92 -0.52
C SER A 96 8.14 4.94 -1.31
N LEU A 97 7.04 5.42 -1.88
CA LEU A 97 6.10 4.61 -2.66
C LEU A 97 6.67 4.00 -3.95
N PRO A 98 7.59 4.65 -4.70
CA PRO A 98 8.24 4.01 -5.84
C PRO A 98 8.96 2.71 -5.44
N GLY A 99 9.67 2.72 -4.31
CA GLY A 99 10.28 1.53 -3.73
C GLY A 99 9.26 0.45 -3.43
N ALA A 100 8.16 0.82 -2.75
CA ALA A 100 7.08 -0.09 -2.43
C ALA A 100 6.48 -0.74 -3.70
N ALA A 101 6.25 0.04 -4.75
CA ALA A 101 5.75 -0.46 -6.03
C ALA A 101 6.72 -1.47 -6.66
N VAL A 102 8.03 -1.17 -6.68
CA VAL A 102 9.06 -2.08 -7.17
C VAL A 102 9.08 -3.38 -6.37
N GLY A 103 9.05 -3.29 -5.03
CA GLY A 103 9.06 -4.45 -4.14
C GLY A 103 7.82 -5.35 -4.33
N VAL A 104 6.63 -4.76 -4.43
CA VAL A 104 5.37 -5.46 -4.74
C VAL A 104 5.45 -6.17 -6.09
N VAL A 105 5.91 -5.47 -7.14
CA VAL A 105 6.03 -6.07 -8.48
C VAL A 105 7.04 -7.21 -8.48
N ALA A 106 8.20 -7.02 -7.85
CA ALA A 106 9.26 -8.04 -7.78
C ALA A 106 8.77 -9.32 -7.07
N LEU A 107 8.19 -9.20 -5.88
CA LEU A 107 7.65 -10.35 -5.14
C LEU A 107 6.43 -10.98 -5.82
N GLY A 108 5.63 -10.17 -6.52
CA GLY A 108 4.54 -10.65 -7.37
C GLY A 108 5.06 -11.53 -8.50
N VAL A 109 6.10 -11.09 -9.22
CA VAL A 109 6.75 -11.87 -10.28
C VAL A 109 7.38 -13.15 -9.72
N VAL A 110 8.05 -13.08 -8.56
CA VAL A 110 8.65 -14.25 -7.90
C VAL A 110 7.57 -15.26 -7.50
N SER A 111 6.50 -14.83 -6.84
CA SER A 111 5.40 -15.71 -6.41
C SER A 111 4.74 -16.43 -7.59
N ARG A 112 4.55 -15.71 -8.71
CA ARG A 112 4.02 -16.25 -9.96
C ARG A 112 4.97 -17.29 -10.57
N ARG A 113 6.25 -16.94 -10.73
CA ARG A 113 7.28 -17.83 -11.32
C ARG A 113 7.50 -19.08 -10.47
N ARG A 114 7.46 -18.96 -9.15
CA ARG A 114 7.56 -20.07 -8.20
C ARG A 114 6.23 -20.80 -7.97
N LYS A 115 5.16 -20.42 -8.68
CA LYS A 115 3.82 -21.03 -8.66
C LYS A 115 3.23 -21.19 -7.26
N TRP A 116 3.49 -20.23 -6.35
CA TRP A 116 2.96 -20.28 -4.98
C TRP A 116 1.43 -20.41 -4.98
N ARG A 117 0.92 -21.32 -4.14
CA ARG A 117 -0.53 -21.64 -4.06
C ARG A 117 -1.16 -21.24 -2.74
N ARG A 118 -0.40 -21.33 -1.64
CA ARG A 118 -0.93 -21.09 -0.30
C ARG A 118 -1.27 -19.61 -0.14
N GLU A 119 -2.54 -19.33 0.16
CA GLU A 119 -3.09 -17.99 0.28
C GLU A 119 -2.31 -17.14 1.30
N SER A 120 -2.01 -17.70 2.48
CA SER A 120 -1.19 -17.03 3.48
C SER A 120 0.17 -16.62 2.96
N ARG A 121 0.84 -17.47 2.17
CA ARG A 121 2.14 -17.13 1.56
C ARG A 121 2.01 -16.02 0.53
N LEU A 122 0.94 -16.02 -0.27
CA LEU A 122 0.67 -14.97 -1.25
C LEU A 122 0.38 -13.64 -0.56
N PHE A 123 -0.46 -13.65 0.47
CA PHE A 123 -0.77 -12.49 1.29
C PHE A 123 0.48 -11.92 1.96
N SER A 124 1.25 -12.75 2.66
CA SER A 124 2.51 -12.33 3.28
C SER A 124 3.50 -11.80 2.26
N ALA A 125 3.55 -12.37 1.05
CA ALA A 125 4.45 -11.89 0.00
C ALA A 125 4.06 -10.51 -0.53
N GLY A 126 2.77 -10.22 -0.70
CA GLY A 126 2.32 -8.88 -1.07
C GLY A 126 2.64 -7.86 0.02
N PHE A 127 2.36 -8.23 1.27
CA PHE A 127 2.64 -7.41 2.45
C PHE A 127 4.15 -7.10 2.59
N LEU A 128 4.99 -8.14 2.54
CA LEU A 128 6.44 -7.99 2.63
C LEU A 128 7.02 -7.27 1.42
N GLY A 129 6.49 -7.51 0.22
CA GLY A 129 6.93 -6.81 -0.99
C GLY A 129 6.76 -5.31 -0.89
N PHE A 130 5.62 -4.87 -0.35
CA PHE A 130 5.39 -3.47 -0.06
C PHE A 130 6.43 -2.91 0.94
N PHE A 131 6.51 -3.49 2.14
CA PHE A 131 7.37 -2.93 3.21
C PHE A 131 8.86 -3.03 2.91
N LEU A 132 9.32 -4.12 2.30
CA LEU A 132 10.73 -4.25 1.91
C LEU A 132 11.10 -3.22 0.85
N GLY A 133 10.27 -3.06 -0.18
CA GLY A 133 10.49 -2.04 -1.21
C GLY A 133 10.46 -0.62 -0.64
N PHE A 134 9.48 -0.35 0.23
CA PHE A 134 9.33 0.93 0.92
C PHE A 134 10.57 1.25 1.78
N ALA A 135 11.02 0.29 2.60
CA ALA A 135 12.17 0.46 3.49
C ALA A 135 13.49 0.63 2.73
N VAL A 136 13.73 -0.17 1.68
CA VAL A 136 14.94 -0.05 0.85
C VAL A 136 15.04 1.35 0.23
N ASN A 137 13.92 1.90 -0.23
CA ASN A 137 13.89 3.23 -0.81
C ASN A 137 14.08 4.34 0.23
N GLN A 138 13.52 4.18 1.44
CA GLN A 138 13.80 5.09 2.56
C GLN A 138 15.30 5.13 2.90
N VAL A 139 15.94 3.96 3.00
CA VAL A 139 17.39 3.88 3.25
C VAL A 139 18.17 4.58 2.15
N GLY A 140 17.80 4.40 0.88
CA GLY A 140 18.42 5.12 -0.23
C GLY A 140 18.25 6.64 -0.14
N LEU A 141 17.07 7.12 0.26
CA LEU A 141 16.79 8.56 0.39
C LEU A 141 17.51 9.21 1.57
N PHE A 142 17.76 8.49 2.67
CA PHE A 142 18.45 9.03 3.85
C PHE A 142 19.98 8.87 3.81
N LEU A 143 20.52 8.14 2.84
CA LEU A 143 21.95 7.96 2.63
C LEU A 143 22.54 8.86 1.53
N VAL A 144 21.71 9.70 0.89
CA VAL A 144 22.09 10.71 -0.11
C VAL A 144 21.92 12.09 0.50
#